data_AF-A0A9D5ERQ1-F1
#
_entry.id   AF-A0A9D5ERQ1-F1
#
_cell.length_a   1.000
_cell.length_b   1.000
_cell.length_c   1.000
_cell.angle_alpha   90.00
_cell.angle_beta   90.00
_cell.angle_gamma   90.00
#
_symmetry.space_group_name_H-M   'P 1'
#
loop_
_entity.id
_entity.type
_entity.pdbx_description
1 polymer ?
#
loop_
_entity_poly.entity_id
_entity_poly.type
_entity_poly.pdbx_seq_one_letter_code
_entity_poly.pdbx_strand_id
1 'polypeptide(L)'
;MDVATTLNARDSLMTLLGQMNAERRLQFKFGMVVRTLWWVAGLLPDEKADHGERVAVKAAQHWLRDLSDSSAREVEGFLVAEAVDGGIRHHDYDPLFTAPAGAAAVSPELAAEIVVRTAVAVDRRRKPDAGMCEEEVQARTWNDLLNFAYRIAEPVSHDTPPQH
;
A
#
# COMPACT_ATOMS: atom_id res chain seq x y z
N MET A 1 18.80 12.75 -5.77
CA MET A 1 18.84 11.35 -6.27
C MET A 1 18.33 11.39 -7.70
N ASP A 2 19.06 10.87 -8.68
CA ASP A 2 18.72 11.04 -10.12
C ASP A 2 17.48 10.21 -10.50
N VAL A 3 16.61 10.74 -11.39
CA VAL A 3 15.40 10.09 -11.93
C VAL A 3 15.72 8.72 -12.53
N ALA A 4 16.91 8.57 -13.11
CA ALA A 4 17.42 7.30 -13.63
C ALA A 4 17.52 6.20 -12.56
N THR A 5 17.81 6.56 -11.31
CA THR A 5 17.90 5.60 -10.19
C THR A 5 16.50 5.14 -9.74
N THR A 6 15.49 6.01 -9.82
CA THR A 6 14.08 5.70 -9.47
C THR A 6 13.42 4.78 -10.48
N LEU A 7 13.63 5.03 -11.79
CA LEU A 7 13.16 4.15 -12.87
C LEU A 7 13.75 2.74 -12.72
N ASN A 8 15.03 2.65 -12.33
CA ASN A 8 15.68 1.37 -12.07
C ASN A 8 15.04 0.61 -10.89
N ALA A 9 14.70 1.29 -9.79
CA ALA A 9 14.10 0.64 -8.62
C ALA A 9 12.69 0.08 -8.91
N ARG A 10 11.86 0.86 -9.61
CA ARG A 10 10.51 0.44 -10.02
C ARG A 10 10.57 -0.78 -10.94
N ASP A 11 11.36 -0.71 -12.00
CA ASP A 11 11.43 -1.80 -12.99
C ASP A 11 12.06 -3.07 -12.40
N SER A 12 13.06 -2.92 -11.52
CA SER A 12 13.64 -4.03 -10.74
C SER A 12 12.60 -4.69 -9.84
N LEU A 13 11.76 -3.90 -9.16
CA LEU A 13 10.68 -4.43 -8.34
C LEU A 13 9.66 -5.19 -9.17
N MET A 14 9.21 -4.64 -10.31
CA MET A 14 8.25 -5.32 -11.19
C MET A 14 8.81 -6.64 -11.72
N THR A 15 10.09 -6.65 -12.09
CA THR A 15 10.80 -7.87 -12.50
C THR A 15 10.81 -8.91 -11.38
N LEU A 16 11.17 -8.51 -10.15
CA LEU A 16 11.23 -9.39 -9.01
C LEU A 16 9.84 -9.96 -8.64
N LEU A 17 8.80 -9.12 -8.65
CA LEU A 17 7.42 -9.56 -8.42
C LEU A 17 6.97 -10.59 -9.46
N GLY A 18 7.37 -10.43 -10.72
CA GLY A 18 7.10 -11.40 -11.79
C GLY A 18 7.76 -12.77 -11.58
N GLN A 19 8.83 -12.83 -10.78
CA GLN A 19 9.52 -14.07 -10.42
C GLN A 19 9.00 -14.72 -9.13
N MET A 20 8.26 -13.98 -8.30
CA MET A 20 7.69 -14.49 -7.06
C MET A 20 6.53 -15.45 -7.33
N ASN A 21 6.44 -16.51 -6.54
CA ASN A 21 5.25 -17.38 -6.51
C ASN A 21 4.05 -16.66 -5.86
N ALA A 22 2.86 -17.27 -5.93
CA ALA A 22 1.63 -16.69 -5.42
C ALA A 22 1.69 -16.33 -3.93
N GLU A 23 2.32 -17.17 -3.10
CA GLU A 23 2.45 -16.95 -1.66
C GLU A 23 3.29 -15.70 -1.35
N ARG A 24 4.48 -15.58 -1.96
CA ARG A 24 5.36 -14.42 -1.80
C ARG A 24 4.73 -13.15 -2.33
N ARG A 25 4.01 -13.23 -3.44
CA ARG A 25 3.23 -12.12 -4.00
C ARG A 25 2.15 -11.66 -3.03
N LEU A 26 1.45 -12.59 -2.38
CA LEU A 26 0.45 -12.29 -1.35
C LEU A 26 1.09 -11.66 -0.11
N GLN A 27 2.23 -12.17 0.37
CA GLN A 27 2.98 -11.58 1.47
C GLN A 27 3.46 -10.15 1.15
N PHE A 28 3.92 -9.91 -0.07
CA PHE A 28 4.29 -8.56 -0.52
C PHE A 28 3.07 -7.62 -0.49
N LYS A 29 1.95 -8.05 -1.08
CA LYS A 29 0.69 -7.29 -1.07
C LYS A 29 0.20 -7.01 0.36
N PHE A 30 0.31 -7.98 1.27
CA PHE A 30 0.03 -7.80 2.69
C PHE A 30 0.83 -6.64 3.28
N GLY A 31 2.14 -6.60 3.01
CA GLY A 31 3.01 -5.50 3.43
C GLY A 31 2.60 -4.15 2.84
N MET A 32 2.12 -4.11 1.59
CA MET A 32 1.63 -2.88 0.96
C MET A 32 0.39 -2.34 1.69
N VAL A 33 -0.58 -3.21 1.98
CA VAL A 33 -1.79 -2.83 2.71
C VAL A 33 -1.45 -2.32 4.12
N VAL A 34 -0.58 -3.03 4.85
CA VAL A 34 -0.12 -2.57 6.18
C VAL A 34 0.55 -1.20 6.10
N ARG A 35 1.40 -0.96 5.10
CA ARG A 35 2.11 0.31 4.94
C ARG A 35 1.16 1.46 4.61
N THR A 36 0.19 1.25 3.72
CA THR A 36 -0.87 2.25 3.46
C THR A 36 -1.70 2.55 4.71
N LEU A 37 -2.10 1.53 5.48
CA LEU A 37 -2.82 1.71 6.74
C LEU A 37 -2.02 2.57 7.72
N TRP A 38 -0.72 2.29 7.89
CA TRP A 38 0.12 3.05 8.80
C TRP A 38 0.21 4.54 8.43
N TRP A 39 0.34 4.84 7.13
CA TRP A 39 0.38 6.24 6.68
C TRP A 39 -0.95 6.96 6.88
N VAL A 40 -2.05 6.32 6.47
CA VAL A 40 -3.38 6.91 6.53
C VAL A 40 -3.86 7.06 7.97
N ALA A 41 -3.53 6.13 8.87
CA ALA A 41 -3.94 6.18 10.27
C ALA A 41 -3.51 7.48 10.97
N GLY A 42 -2.34 8.03 10.63
CA GLY A 42 -1.86 9.30 11.18
C GLY A 42 -2.50 10.55 10.59
N LEU A 43 -3.46 10.41 9.67
CA LEU A 43 -4.19 11.51 9.02
C LEU A 43 -5.70 11.43 9.25
N LEU A 44 -6.19 10.36 9.91
CA LEU A 44 -7.61 10.19 10.17
C LEU A 44 -8.12 11.29 11.12
N PRO A 45 -9.31 11.86 10.86
CA PRO A 45 -9.95 12.76 11.81
C PRO A 45 -10.30 12.01 13.09
N ASP A 46 -10.54 12.76 14.18
CA ASP A 46 -11.12 12.19 15.39
C ASP A 46 -12.43 11.45 15.07
N GLU A 47 -12.76 10.39 15.80
CA GLU A 47 -13.94 9.55 15.50
C GLU A 47 -15.26 10.34 15.44
N LYS A 48 -15.38 11.43 16.20
CA LYS A 48 -16.57 12.29 16.20
C LYS A 48 -16.70 13.15 14.94
N ALA A 49 -15.61 13.31 14.20
CA ALA A 49 -15.52 14.01 12.91
C ALA A 49 -15.24 13.03 11.76
N ASP A 50 -15.39 11.72 12.00
CA ASP A 50 -15.29 10.70 10.95
C ASP A 50 -16.56 10.76 10.10
N HIS A 51 -16.31 11.12 8.85
CA HIS A 51 -17.25 11.31 7.79
C HIS A 51 -17.17 10.13 6.80
N GLY A 52 -16.57 9.01 7.20
CA GLY A 52 -16.43 7.82 6.35
C GLY A 52 -14.99 7.51 5.99
N GLU A 53 -14.03 8.37 6.36
CA GLU A 53 -12.60 8.15 6.17
C GLU A 53 -12.14 6.80 6.73
N ARG A 54 -12.79 6.31 7.79
CA ARG A 54 -12.43 5.02 8.41
C ARG A 54 -13.05 3.80 7.73
N VAL A 55 -14.00 3.94 6.81
CA VAL A 55 -14.70 2.79 6.21
C VAL A 55 -13.72 1.96 5.38
N ALA A 56 -12.95 2.60 4.50
CA ALA A 56 -11.92 1.92 3.71
C ALA A 56 -10.80 1.32 4.57
N VAL A 57 -10.47 1.97 5.69
CA VAL A 57 -9.52 1.45 6.69
C VAL A 57 -10.04 0.15 7.31
N LYS A 58 -11.31 0.11 7.71
CA LYS A 58 -11.95 -1.10 8.26
C LYS A 58 -12.01 -2.22 7.24
N ALA A 59 -12.32 -1.91 5.97
CA ALA A 59 -12.32 -2.89 4.89
C ALA A 59 -10.94 -3.52 4.67
N ALA A 60 -9.88 -2.70 4.60
CA ALA A 60 -8.51 -3.20 4.51
C ALA A 60 -8.08 -4.03 5.72
N GLN A 61 -8.47 -3.63 6.94
CA GLN A 61 -8.24 -4.41 8.16
C GLN A 61 -9.01 -5.74 8.18
N HIS A 62 -10.18 -5.81 7.54
CA HIS A 62 -10.90 -7.06 7.36
C HIS A 62 -10.13 -7.99 6.44
N TRP A 63 -9.67 -7.50 5.28
CA TRP A 63 -8.83 -8.28 4.36
C TRP A 63 -7.53 -8.79 5.03
N LEU A 64 -6.87 -7.99 5.87
CA LEU A 64 -5.69 -8.45 6.61
C LEU A 64 -5.96 -9.60 7.59
N ARG A 65 -7.21 -9.74 8.07
CA ARG A 65 -7.63 -10.83 8.97
C ARG A 65 -8.09 -12.07 8.22
N ASP A 66 -8.58 -11.90 6.99
CA ASP A 66 -8.97 -12.98 6.09
C ASP A 66 -8.40 -12.72 4.70
N LEU A 67 -7.28 -13.37 4.35
CA LEU A 67 -6.58 -13.18 3.07
C LEU A 67 -7.19 -13.97 1.90
N SER A 68 -8.51 -14.16 1.93
CA SER A 68 -9.25 -14.89 0.91
C SER A 68 -9.56 -14.06 -0.34
N ASP A 69 -9.81 -14.72 -1.46
CA ASP A 69 -10.33 -14.05 -2.66
C ASP A 69 -11.71 -13.43 -2.43
N SER A 70 -12.50 -14.00 -1.50
CA SER A 70 -13.83 -13.49 -1.15
C SER A 70 -13.72 -12.14 -0.46
N SER A 71 -12.83 -12.01 0.53
CA SER A 71 -12.62 -10.73 1.21
C SER A 71 -12.03 -9.69 0.27
N ALA A 72 -11.14 -10.08 -0.65
CA ALA A 72 -10.60 -9.18 -1.67
C ALA A 72 -11.70 -8.62 -2.58
N ARG A 73 -12.64 -9.47 -3.03
CA ARG A 73 -13.80 -9.06 -3.83
C ARG A 73 -14.78 -8.19 -3.06
N GLU A 74 -14.96 -8.42 -1.77
CA GLU A 74 -15.78 -7.57 -0.92
C GLU A 74 -15.19 -6.15 -0.85
N VAL A 75 -13.88 -6.04 -0.64
CA VAL A 75 -13.16 -4.75 -0.66
C VAL A 75 -13.25 -4.08 -2.03
N GLU A 76 -13.09 -4.84 -3.12
CA GLU A 76 -13.26 -4.32 -4.48
C GLU A 76 -14.69 -3.80 -4.72
N GLY A 77 -15.70 -4.56 -4.32
CA GLY A 77 -17.11 -4.16 -4.44
C GLY A 77 -17.41 -2.87 -3.66
N PHE A 78 -16.82 -2.72 -2.47
CA PHE A 78 -16.88 -1.47 -1.71
C PHE A 78 -16.26 -0.30 -2.49
N LEU A 79 -15.05 -0.44 -3.02
CA LEU A 79 -14.39 0.63 -3.79
C LEU A 79 -15.16 1.01 -5.05
N VAL A 80 -15.75 0.03 -5.75
CA VAL A 80 -16.60 0.29 -6.92
C VAL A 80 -17.85 1.08 -6.52
N ALA A 81 -18.48 0.74 -5.40
CA ALA A 81 -19.63 1.50 -4.88
C ALA A 81 -19.24 2.95 -4.57
N GLU A 82 -18.11 3.17 -3.90
CA GLU A 82 -17.59 4.52 -3.62
C GLU A 82 -17.33 5.32 -4.91
N ALA A 83 -16.79 4.66 -5.95
CA ALA A 83 -16.49 5.30 -7.23
C ALA A 83 -17.74 5.62 -8.07
N VAL A 84 -18.75 4.74 -8.08
CA VAL A 84 -19.97 4.87 -8.89
C VAL A 84 -20.94 5.89 -8.30
N ASP A 85 -21.10 5.90 -6.97
CA ASP A 85 -22.02 6.83 -6.31
C ASP A 85 -21.43 8.25 -6.16
N GLY A 86 -20.21 8.50 -6.65
CA GLY A 86 -19.57 9.82 -6.60
C GLY A 86 -19.44 10.40 -5.19
N GLY A 87 -19.36 9.56 -4.15
CA GLY A 87 -19.37 9.98 -2.75
C GLY A 87 -20.72 10.47 -2.22
N ILE A 88 -21.83 10.32 -2.95
CA ILE A 88 -23.14 10.90 -2.58
C ILE A 88 -23.71 10.32 -1.27
N ARG A 89 -23.19 9.19 -0.76
CA ARG A 89 -23.56 8.70 0.58
C ARG A 89 -22.59 9.06 1.69
N HIS A 90 -21.33 9.38 1.42
CA HIS A 90 -20.36 9.74 2.45
C HIS A 90 -19.30 10.71 1.89
N HIS A 91 -19.53 12.00 2.13
CA HIS A 91 -18.58 13.10 2.36
C HIS A 91 -17.41 13.36 1.37
N ASP A 92 -17.12 14.64 1.12
CA ASP A 92 -15.96 15.14 0.34
C ASP A 92 -14.60 14.83 1.02
N TYR A 93 -14.39 13.59 1.44
CA TYR A 93 -13.15 13.17 2.09
C TYR A 93 -12.08 12.85 1.05
N ASP A 94 -10.83 13.08 1.46
CA ASP A 94 -9.66 12.93 0.58
C ASP A 94 -9.56 11.48 0.04
N PRO A 95 -9.45 11.26 -1.28
CA PRO A 95 -9.29 9.93 -1.88
C PRO A 95 -8.16 9.11 -1.25
N LEU A 96 -7.16 9.76 -0.63
CA LEU A 96 -6.11 9.13 0.15
C LEU A 96 -6.64 8.11 1.19
N PHE A 97 -7.80 8.36 1.80
CA PHE A 97 -8.38 7.46 2.80
C PHE A 97 -8.83 6.12 2.21
N THR A 98 -9.07 6.05 0.90
CA THR A 98 -9.41 4.80 0.21
C THR A 98 -8.19 3.95 -0.16
N ALA A 99 -6.98 4.51 -0.08
CA ALA A 99 -5.75 3.84 -0.52
C ALA A 99 -5.52 2.45 0.11
N PRO A 100 -5.79 2.21 1.42
CA PRO A 100 -5.61 0.89 2.01
C PRO A 100 -6.51 -0.18 1.40
N ALA A 101 -7.78 0.14 1.21
CA ALA A 101 -8.73 -0.73 0.53
C ALA A 101 -8.29 -0.95 -0.93
N GLY A 102 -7.87 0.13 -1.61
CA GLY A 102 -7.33 0.07 -2.97
C GLY A 102 -6.19 -0.93 -3.09
N ALA A 103 -5.19 -0.87 -2.20
CA ALA A 103 -4.07 -1.79 -2.19
C ALA A 103 -4.50 -3.25 -1.94
N ALA A 104 -5.55 -3.46 -1.13
CA ALA A 104 -6.10 -4.79 -0.85
C ALA A 104 -6.90 -5.37 -2.03
N ALA A 105 -7.52 -4.53 -2.87
CA ALA A 105 -8.33 -4.98 -4.00
C ALA A 105 -7.52 -5.32 -5.26
N VAL A 106 -6.30 -4.80 -5.41
CA VAL A 106 -5.53 -4.90 -6.66
C VAL A 106 -4.40 -5.94 -6.62
N SER A 107 -3.69 -6.07 -7.75
CA SER A 107 -2.47 -6.90 -7.84
C SER A 107 -1.32 -6.32 -6.99
N PRO A 108 -0.31 -7.13 -6.62
CA PRO A 108 0.87 -6.66 -5.88
C PRO A 108 1.57 -5.45 -6.52
N GLU A 109 1.68 -5.43 -7.86
CA GLU A 109 2.29 -4.34 -8.62
C GLU A 109 1.51 -3.03 -8.45
N LEU A 110 0.19 -3.09 -8.62
CA LEU A 110 -0.68 -1.93 -8.44
C LEU A 110 -0.76 -1.49 -6.97
N ALA A 111 -0.65 -2.42 -6.03
CA ALA A 111 -0.58 -2.10 -4.61
C ALA A 111 0.70 -1.30 -4.28
N ALA A 112 1.84 -1.64 -4.90
CA ALA A 112 3.07 -0.87 -4.77
C ALA A 112 2.92 0.56 -5.33
N GLU A 113 2.27 0.71 -6.48
CA GLU A 113 1.96 2.04 -7.06
C GLU A 113 1.06 2.86 -6.13
N ILE A 114 0.04 2.24 -5.52
CA ILE A 114 -0.83 2.90 -4.54
C ILE A 114 -0.03 3.37 -3.32
N VAL A 115 0.87 2.53 -2.81
CA VAL A 115 1.77 2.86 -1.71
C VAL A 115 2.62 4.08 -2.04
N VAL A 116 3.23 4.14 -3.23
CA VAL A 116 4.06 5.28 -3.65
C VAL A 116 3.24 6.56 -3.75
N ARG A 117 2.06 6.53 -4.38
CA ARG A 117 1.17 7.70 -4.44
C ARG A 117 0.71 8.15 -3.05
N THR A 118 0.42 7.20 -2.18
CA THR A 118 0.03 7.46 -0.78
C THR A 118 1.16 8.16 -0.03
N ALA A 119 2.41 7.70 -0.18
CA ALA A 119 3.56 8.30 0.46
C ALA A 119 3.74 9.78 0.06
N VAL A 120 3.62 10.08 -1.24
CA VAL A 120 3.71 11.45 -1.77
C VAL A 120 2.59 12.33 -1.19
N ALA A 121 1.35 11.86 -1.23
CA ALA A 121 0.21 12.62 -0.71
C ALA A 121 0.34 12.91 0.80
N VAL A 122 0.80 11.92 1.56
CA VAL A 122 1.03 12.04 3.01
C VAL A 122 2.16 13.00 3.32
N ASP A 123 3.28 12.94 2.59
CA ASP A 123 4.41 13.87 2.79
C ASP A 123 4.00 15.31 2.54
N ARG A 124 3.30 15.57 1.42
CA ARG A 124 2.73 16.89 1.09
C ARG A 124 1.82 17.42 2.19
N ARG A 125 0.95 16.57 2.73
CA ARG A 125 -0.02 16.97 3.77
C ARG A 125 0.65 17.22 5.12
N ARG A 126 1.71 16.49 5.46
CA ARG A 126 2.46 16.65 6.71
C ARG A 126 3.46 17.81 6.68
N LYS A 127 4.00 18.15 5.50
CA LYS A 127 5.05 19.16 5.34
C LYS A 127 4.81 20.03 4.09
N PRO A 128 3.79 20.91 4.10
CA PRO A 128 3.44 21.70 2.92
C PRO A 128 4.59 22.64 2.46
N ASP A 129 5.41 23.14 3.38
CA ASP A 129 6.46 24.14 3.09
C ASP A 129 7.90 23.59 3.18
N ALA A 130 8.07 22.33 3.58
CA ALA A 130 9.38 21.70 3.86
C ALA A 130 9.43 20.22 3.47
N GLY A 131 8.50 19.77 2.63
CA GLY A 131 8.46 18.42 2.10
C GLY A 131 9.67 18.14 1.21
N MET A 132 10.03 16.86 1.08
CA MET A 132 10.94 16.47 0.01
C MET A 132 10.25 16.76 -1.33
N CYS A 133 11.00 16.96 -2.41
CA CYS A 133 10.35 17.06 -3.71
C CYS A 133 9.64 15.73 -4.02
N GLU A 134 8.60 15.76 -4.86
CA GLU A 134 7.82 14.56 -5.15
C GLU A 134 8.71 13.42 -5.68
N GLU A 135 9.68 13.74 -6.54
CA GLU A 135 10.60 12.75 -7.09
C GLU A 135 11.45 12.07 -6.00
N GLU A 136 11.85 12.79 -4.96
CA GLU A 136 12.63 12.24 -3.83
C GLU A 136 11.79 11.29 -2.97
N VAL A 137 10.54 11.66 -2.67
CA VAL A 137 9.60 10.78 -1.94
C VAL A 137 9.35 9.50 -2.73
N GLN A 138 9.12 9.64 -4.04
CA GLN A 138 8.92 8.49 -4.93
C GLN A 138 10.17 7.61 -4.99
N ALA A 139 11.36 8.19 -5.22
CA ALA A 139 12.63 7.48 -5.29
C ALA A 139 12.91 6.65 -4.03
N ARG A 140 12.76 7.30 -2.86
CA ARG A 140 12.95 6.64 -1.57
C ARG A 140 11.94 5.52 -1.38
N THR A 141 10.66 5.80 -1.66
CA THR A 141 9.60 4.80 -1.46
C THR A 141 9.83 3.59 -2.36
N TRP A 142 10.11 3.77 -3.65
CA TRP A 142 10.42 2.65 -4.55
C TRP A 142 11.60 1.80 -4.07
N ASN A 143 12.69 2.43 -3.61
CA ASN A 143 13.83 1.70 -3.04
C ASN A 143 13.44 0.91 -1.78
N ASP A 144 12.64 1.49 -0.89
CA ASP A 144 12.17 0.80 0.31
C ASP A 144 11.28 -0.42 -0.04
N LEU A 145 10.45 -0.30 -1.08
CA LEU A 145 9.61 -1.42 -1.55
C LEU A 145 10.43 -2.52 -2.22
N LEU A 146 11.42 -2.15 -3.02
CA LEU A 146 12.36 -3.11 -3.62
C LEU A 146 13.13 -3.88 -2.53
N ASN A 147 13.66 -3.18 -1.53
CA ASN A 147 14.35 -3.81 -0.40
C ASN A 147 13.42 -4.75 0.40
N PHE A 148 12.16 -4.36 0.57
CA PHE A 148 11.17 -5.22 1.21
C PHE A 148 10.87 -6.48 0.38
N ALA A 149 10.72 -6.34 -0.94
CA ALA A 149 10.51 -7.46 -1.84
C ALA A 149 11.69 -8.45 -1.84
N TYR A 150 12.93 -7.97 -1.80
CA TYR A 150 14.11 -8.85 -1.69
C TYR A 150 14.06 -9.73 -0.43
N ARG A 151 13.69 -9.16 0.72
CA ARG A 151 13.57 -9.93 1.98
C ARG A 151 12.50 -11.02 1.91
N ILE A 152 11.45 -10.81 1.13
CA ILE A 152 10.40 -11.83 0.90
C ILE A 152 10.87 -12.88 -0.11
N ALA A 153 11.68 -12.48 -1.08
CA ALA A 153 12.22 -13.38 -2.12
C ALA A 153 13.33 -14.30 -1.60
N GLU A 154 14.05 -13.90 -0.54
CA GLU A 154 15.09 -14.72 0.07
C GLU A 154 14.53 -16.09 0.50
N PRO A 155 15.19 -17.21 0.15
CA PRO A 155 14.82 -18.51 0.68
C PRO A 155 15.09 -18.52 2.19
N VAL A 156 14.11 -18.94 2.97
CA VAL A 156 14.30 -19.19 4.41
C VAL A 156 15.32 -20.33 4.51
N SER A 157 16.56 -20.02 4.85
CA SER A 157 17.59 -21.03 5.06
C SER A 157 17.19 -21.86 6.28
N HIS A 158 16.63 -23.05 6.05
CA HIS A 158 16.30 -24.01 7.10
C HIS A 158 17.50 -24.85 7.56
N ASP A 159 18.71 -24.57 7.07
CA ASP A 159 19.91 -25.39 7.31
C ASP A 159 20.97 -24.67 8.13
N THR A 160 20.64 -24.29 9.37
CA THR A 160 21.67 -24.20 10.41
C THR A 160 21.26 -25.09 11.57
N PRO A 161 21.67 -26.38 11.58
CA PRO A 161 21.48 -27.21 12.77
C PRO A 161 22.17 -26.54 13.96
N PRO A 162 21.59 -26.63 15.17
CA PRO A 162 22.20 -26.08 16.37
C PRO A 162 23.59 -26.68 16.54
N GLN A 163 24.61 -25.82 16.64
CA GLN A 163 25.92 -26.23 17.08
C GLN A 163 25.80 -26.64 18.55
N HIS A 164 25.85 -27.95 18.78
CA HIS A 164 25.99 -28.56 20.11
C HIS A 164 27.39 -28.34 20.66
#